data_AF-A0A5C7GKB5-F1
#
_entry.id   AF-A0A5C7GKB5-F1
#
_cell.length_a   1.000
_cell.length_b   1.000
_cell.length_c   1.000
_cell.angle_alpha   90.00
_cell.angle_beta   90.00
_cell.angle_gamma   90.00
#
_symmetry.space_group_name_H-M   'P 1'
#
loop_
_entity.id
_entity.type
_entity.pdbx_description
1 polymer ?
#
loop_
_entity_poly.entity_id
_entity_poly.type
_entity_poly.pdbx_seq_one_letter_code
_entity_poly.pdbx_strand_id
1 'polypeptide(L)'
;MKKISLLIGAVLFSTLFYKQSLGLNMSLFSIVTIVILATYNPKSFKQKSSIAFSLLYLISAISIFFFQSSLSFIANFVAFFTLVGHVSEHKSSIYVSWLNGFYSFVAGFFHRNFNPHEKEEKVKIKRDIDYVHWIKIIGIPLIVVIIFILLYRNGNPVFNDLTSKINFSFINIQWLLLTVLGYYLLYNISEPIPVNPATTIDLETKNTLKNKGEFSIKSVKNENQLGVVLISLLNLLIIFFLVTDFTFLFSTQDLMASVFSSQVHSGINALIASIIIAIIIILYFFRGNLNFFEGSKKLKSLAYIWIVLNAILVINTAIKDCQYIYYFGFTYKRIGVLVYLLLTVIGLATTAIKVNQIKNLWYLFRVNSVTAFAILIIACTINWDKHITYYNLNHAQSIDFFYLTKLSNNNTFLLKEYSDNIPLKGENKIRVDRKYRNYLKKLKDNNWQEFTYDNLKID
;
A
#
# COMPACT_ATOMS: atom_id res chain seq x y z
N MET A 1 -9.51 -2.63 -32.57
CA MET A 1 -9.48 -1.51 -31.60
C MET A 1 -8.89 -1.94 -30.25
N LYS A 2 -9.44 -2.92 -29.53
CA LYS A 2 -8.92 -3.35 -28.20
C LYS A 2 -7.42 -3.68 -28.17
N LYS A 3 -6.91 -4.52 -29.09
CA LYS A 3 -5.46 -4.84 -29.14
C LYS A 3 -4.57 -3.61 -29.41
N ILE A 4 -5.10 -2.62 -30.14
CA ILE A 4 -4.38 -1.38 -30.46
C ILE A 4 -4.23 -0.52 -29.19
N SER A 5 -5.24 -0.46 -28.31
CA SER A 5 -5.12 0.30 -27.06
C SER A 5 -4.07 -0.28 -26.10
N LEU A 6 -3.84 -1.60 -26.12
CA LEU A 6 -2.74 -2.22 -25.36
C LEU A 6 -1.37 -1.86 -25.93
N LEU A 7 -1.23 -1.83 -27.26
CA LEU A 7 0.01 -1.45 -27.91
C LEU A 7 0.33 0.03 -27.67
N ILE A 8 -0.67 0.91 -27.79
CA ILE A 8 -0.53 2.33 -27.44
C ILE A 8 -0.16 2.47 -25.96
N GLY A 9 -0.86 1.76 -25.06
CA GLY A 9 -0.55 1.77 -23.63
C GLY A 9 0.86 1.29 -23.31
N ALA A 10 1.37 0.28 -24.04
CA ALA A 10 2.72 -0.24 -23.88
C ALA A 10 3.79 0.75 -24.33
N VAL A 11 3.57 1.42 -25.47
CA VAL A 11 4.43 2.51 -25.92
C VAL A 11 4.40 3.65 -24.89
N LEU A 12 3.21 4.06 -24.43
CA LEU A 12 3.08 5.07 -23.37
C LEU A 12 3.84 4.68 -22.10
N PHE A 13 3.72 3.44 -21.64
CA PHE A 13 4.45 2.92 -20.49
C PHE A 13 5.97 3.11 -20.64
N SER A 14 6.54 2.69 -21.78
CA SER A 14 7.96 2.88 -22.02
C SER A 14 8.35 4.36 -22.10
N THR A 15 7.55 5.22 -22.74
CA THR A 15 7.83 6.67 -22.81
C THR A 15 7.76 7.37 -21.45
N LEU A 16 6.95 6.85 -20.53
CA LEU A 16 6.72 7.40 -19.20
C LEU A 16 7.79 6.97 -18.19
N PHE A 17 8.31 5.73 -18.30
CA PHE A 17 9.20 5.15 -17.29
C PHE A 17 10.63 4.90 -17.75
N TYR A 18 10.95 4.96 -19.04
CA TYR A 18 12.30 4.66 -19.52
C TYR A 18 13.33 5.68 -19.03
N LYS A 19 14.25 5.24 -18.16
CA LYS A 19 15.26 6.08 -17.49
C LYS A 19 14.67 7.26 -16.71
N GLN A 20 13.42 7.16 -16.27
CA GLN A 20 12.75 8.18 -15.48
C GLN A 20 12.55 7.70 -14.04
N SER A 21 12.63 8.61 -13.08
CA SER A 21 12.19 8.35 -11.71
C SER A 21 10.67 8.46 -11.57
N LEU A 22 10.12 8.05 -10.42
CA LEU A 22 8.67 8.08 -10.19
C LEU A 22 8.20 9.49 -9.82
N GLY A 23 7.21 10.00 -10.54
CA GLY A 23 6.60 11.31 -10.35
C GLY A 23 5.29 11.40 -11.11
N LEU A 24 5.17 12.41 -11.98
CA LEU A 24 3.99 12.62 -12.84
C LEU A 24 3.64 11.39 -13.69
N ASN A 25 4.65 10.66 -14.14
CA ASN A 25 4.49 9.42 -14.92
C ASN A 25 3.58 8.41 -14.24
N MET A 26 3.63 8.27 -12.91
CA MET A 26 2.79 7.32 -12.20
C MET A 26 1.31 7.74 -12.25
N SER A 27 1.02 9.03 -12.06
CA SER A 27 -0.34 9.58 -12.20
C SER A 27 -0.89 9.38 -13.61
N LEU A 28 -0.09 9.69 -14.64
CA LEU A 28 -0.49 9.50 -16.04
C LEU A 28 -0.72 8.03 -16.35
N PHE A 29 0.16 7.14 -15.89
CA PHE A 29 0.02 5.71 -16.12
C PHE A 29 -1.18 5.10 -15.37
N SER A 30 -1.52 5.63 -14.18
CA SER A 30 -2.74 5.23 -13.48
C SER A 30 -4.01 5.55 -14.29
N ILE A 31 -4.04 6.69 -14.99
CA ILE A 31 -5.13 7.04 -15.91
C ILE A 31 -5.17 6.04 -17.09
N VAL A 32 -4.03 5.77 -17.73
CA VAL A 32 -3.94 4.78 -18.82
C VAL A 32 -4.45 3.41 -18.38
N THR A 33 -4.04 2.97 -17.18
CA THR A 33 -4.48 1.70 -16.59
C THR A 33 -5.99 1.65 -16.39
N ILE A 34 -6.59 2.70 -15.83
CA ILE A 34 -8.04 2.78 -15.63
C ILE A 34 -8.79 2.77 -16.96
N VAL A 35 -8.31 3.50 -17.97
CA VAL A 35 -8.90 3.50 -19.32
C VAL A 35 -8.85 2.11 -19.94
N ILE A 36 -7.73 1.40 -19.82
CA ILE A 36 -7.61 0.02 -20.30
C ILE A 36 -8.59 -0.91 -19.57
N LEU A 37 -8.64 -0.85 -18.24
CA LEU A 37 -9.58 -1.66 -17.45
C LEU A 37 -11.03 -1.36 -17.80
N ALA A 38 -11.41 -0.09 -17.97
CA ALA A 38 -12.77 0.34 -18.31
C ALA A 38 -13.18 -0.07 -19.73
N THR A 39 -12.27 0.02 -20.71
CA THR A 39 -12.53 -0.35 -22.11
C THR A 39 -12.65 -1.86 -22.30
N TYR A 40 -11.88 -2.64 -21.55
CA TYR A 40 -11.96 -4.10 -21.60
C TYR A 40 -13.10 -4.67 -20.77
N ASN A 41 -13.41 -4.05 -19.63
CA ASN A 41 -14.39 -4.53 -18.65
C ASN A 41 -15.53 -3.50 -18.40
N PRO A 42 -16.28 -3.07 -19.45
CA PRO A 42 -17.27 -2.00 -19.32
C PRO A 42 -18.42 -2.37 -18.36
N LYS A 43 -18.76 -3.66 -18.24
CA LYS A 43 -19.78 -4.13 -17.28
C LYS A 43 -19.34 -3.89 -15.82
N SER A 44 -18.05 -4.08 -15.54
CA SER A 44 -17.46 -3.90 -14.21
C SER A 44 -17.46 -2.44 -13.80
N PHE A 45 -17.17 -1.52 -14.72
CA PHE A 45 -17.14 -0.08 -14.47
C PHE A 45 -18.52 0.58 -14.38
N LYS A 46 -19.61 -0.18 -14.60
CA LYS A 46 -20.97 0.29 -14.23
C LYS A 46 -21.20 0.28 -12.72
N GLN A 47 -20.39 -0.47 -11.96
CA GLN A 47 -20.53 -0.53 -10.52
C GLN A 47 -19.86 0.67 -9.84
N LYS A 48 -20.56 1.27 -8.86
CA LYS A 48 -20.02 2.38 -8.06
C LYS A 48 -18.74 1.99 -7.31
N SER A 49 -18.59 0.74 -6.92
CA SER A 49 -17.40 0.20 -6.23
C SER A 49 -16.14 0.26 -7.11
N SER A 50 -16.24 -0.13 -8.39
CA SER A 50 -15.13 -0.05 -9.34
C SER A 50 -14.68 1.40 -9.57
N ILE A 51 -15.64 2.33 -9.64
CA ILE A 51 -15.36 3.77 -9.73
C ILE A 51 -14.66 4.25 -8.45
N ALA A 52 -15.14 3.85 -7.27
CA ALA A 52 -14.51 4.21 -6.00
C ALA A 52 -13.06 3.71 -5.90
N PHE A 53 -12.78 2.45 -6.23
CA PHE A 53 -11.41 1.93 -6.23
C PHE A 53 -10.51 2.59 -7.29
N SER A 54 -11.07 2.99 -8.44
CA SER A 54 -10.35 3.78 -9.44
C SER A 54 -9.95 5.15 -8.91
N LEU A 55 -10.85 5.81 -8.17
CA LEU A 55 -10.55 7.08 -7.50
C LEU A 55 -9.48 6.91 -6.42
N LEU A 56 -9.55 5.88 -5.58
CA LEU A 56 -8.52 5.62 -4.56
C LEU A 56 -7.15 5.33 -5.20
N TYR A 57 -7.13 4.58 -6.30
CA TYR A 57 -5.91 4.37 -7.08
C TYR A 57 -5.34 5.69 -7.64
N LEU A 58 -6.19 6.56 -8.22
CA LEU A 58 -5.75 7.87 -8.68
C LEU A 58 -5.28 8.79 -7.55
N ILE A 59 -5.97 8.83 -6.42
CA ILE A 59 -5.59 9.63 -5.25
C ILE A 59 -4.19 9.22 -4.77
N SER A 60 -3.93 7.92 -4.69
CA SER A 60 -2.60 7.42 -4.31
C SER A 60 -1.51 7.76 -5.34
N ALA A 61 -1.84 7.78 -6.64
CA ALA A 61 -0.91 8.17 -7.71
C ALA A 61 -0.62 9.68 -7.67
N ILE A 62 -1.65 10.51 -7.47
CA ILE A 62 -1.49 11.95 -7.28
C ILE A 62 -0.65 12.24 -6.04
N SER A 63 -0.82 11.46 -4.96
CA SER A 63 -0.01 11.60 -3.75
C SER A 63 1.48 11.35 -4.01
N ILE A 64 1.82 10.47 -4.96
CA ILE A 64 3.21 10.28 -5.42
C ILE A 64 3.76 11.55 -6.07
N PHE A 65 2.97 12.20 -6.93
CA PHE A 65 3.38 13.46 -7.57
C PHE A 65 3.64 14.59 -6.54
N PHE A 66 2.83 14.66 -5.49
CA PHE A 66 2.98 15.69 -4.45
C PHE A 66 4.07 15.38 -3.42
N PHE A 67 4.27 14.11 -3.07
CA PHE A 67 5.07 13.73 -1.90
C PHE A 67 6.19 12.74 -2.19
N GLN A 68 6.32 12.09 -3.35
CA GLN A 68 7.40 11.12 -3.64
C GLN A 68 7.78 10.15 -2.48
N SER A 69 6.82 9.78 -1.63
CA SER A 69 7.10 9.09 -0.38
C SER A 69 7.01 7.57 -0.57
N SER A 70 7.84 6.81 0.15
CA SER A 70 7.76 5.34 0.11
C SER A 70 6.37 4.81 0.48
N LEU A 71 5.67 5.51 1.38
CA LEU A 71 4.30 5.17 1.77
C LEU A 71 3.32 5.36 0.61
N SER A 72 3.41 6.46 -0.15
CA SER A 72 2.59 6.73 -1.32
C SER A 72 2.84 5.69 -2.43
N PHE A 73 4.08 5.23 -2.61
CA PHE A 73 4.39 4.13 -3.53
C PHE A 73 3.69 2.83 -3.10
N ILE A 74 3.85 2.42 -1.83
CA ILE A 74 3.21 1.19 -1.31
C ILE A 74 1.69 1.28 -1.43
N ALA A 75 1.09 2.39 -1.02
CA ALA A 75 -0.34 2.62 -1.11
C ALA A 75 -0.85 2.53 -2.56
N ASN A 76 -0.09 3.05 -3.52
CA ASN A 76 -0.45 2.99 -4.94
C ASN A 76 -0.43 1.57 -5.50
N PHE A 77 0.59 0.76 -5.16
CA PHE A 77 0.62 -0.66 -5.55
C PHE A 77 -0.52 -1.46 -4.91
N VAL A 78 -0.79 -1.24 -3.61
CA VAL A 78 -1.92 -1.90 -2.94
C VAL A 78 -3.24 -1.48 -3.58
N ALA A 79 -3.45 -0.19 -3.85
CA ALA A 79 -4.65 0.31 -4.52
C ALA A 79 -4.81 -0.24 -5.95
N PHE A 80 -3.71 -0.36 -6.69
CA PHE A 80 -3.67 -0.99 -8.00
C PHE A 80 -4.14 -2.46 -7.93
N PHE A 81 -3.57 -3.26 -7.03
CA PHE A 81 -3.98 -4.66 -6.87
C PHE A 81 -5.43 -4.78 -6.38
N THR A 82 -5.88 -3.90 -5.48
CA THR A 82 -7.29 -3.84 -5.07
C THR A 82 -8.20 -3.60 -6.28
N LEU A 83 -7.89 -2.62 -7.13
CA LEU A 83 -8.68 -2.29 -8.31
C LEU A 83 -8.71 -3.44 -9.31
N VAL A 84 -7.55 -3.98 -9.70
CA VAL A 84 -7.45 -5.07 -10.67
C VAL A 84 -8.19 -6.31 -10.16
N GLY A 85 -7.99 -6.67 -8.90
CA GLY A 85 -8.70 -7.80 -8.30
C GLY A 85 -10.20 -7.58 -8.15
N HIS A 86 -10.64 -6.37 -7.78
CA HIS A 86 -12.06 -6.04 -7.72
C HIS A 86 -12.72 -6.08 -9.11
N VAL A 87 -11.99 -5.77 -10.17
CA VAL A 87 -12.48 -5.93 -11.55
C VAL A 87 -12.59 -7.41 -11.94
N SER A 88 -11.74 -8.29 -11.39
CA SER A 88 -11.82 -9.74 -11.61
C SER A 88 -13.08 -10.36 -10.98
N GLU A 89 -13.41 -9.97 -9.75
CA GLU A 89 -14.60 -10.40 -9.02
C GLU A 89 -15.06 -9.30 -8.07
N HIS A 90 -16.29 -8.83 -8.22
CA HIS A 90 -16.80 -7.65 -7.53
C HIS A 90 -17.22 -7.90 -6.09
N LYS A 91 -17.60 -9.15 -5.81
CA LYS A 91 -18.11 -9.55 -4.50
C LYS A 91 -17.03 -10.08 -3.58
N SER A 92 -15.80 -10.24 -4.07
CA SER A 92 -14.68 -10.72 -3.28
C SER A 92 -14.27 -9.69 -2.24
N SER A 93 -13.82 -10.19 -1.10
CA SER A 93 -13.25 -9.38 -0.03
C SER A 93 -11.95 -8.72 -0.47
N ILE A 94 -11.62 -7.54 0.08
CA ILE A 94 -10.42 -6.77 -0.33
C ILE A 94 -9.13 -7.59 -0.32
N TYR A 95 -8.91 -8.44 0.69
CA TYR A 95 -7.70 -9.26 0.77
C TYR A 95 -7.63 -10.33 -0.34
N VAL A 96 -8.79 -10.84 -0.80
CA VAL A 96 -8.89 -11.73 -1.97
C VAL A 96 -8.70 -10.92 -3.24
N SER A 97 -9.23 -9.69 -3.31
CA SER A 97 -8.96 -8.79 -4.42
C SER A 97 -7.45 -8.51 -4.55
N TRP A 98 -6.70 -8.36 -3.45
CA TRP A 98 -5.24 -8.24 -3.52
C TRP A 98 -4.59 -9.48 -4.14
N LEU A 99 -5.01 -10.69 -3.73
CA LEU A 99 -4.53 -11.95 -4.30
C LEU A 99 -4.84 -12.03 -5.79
N ASN A 100 -6.09 -11.75 -6.18
CA ASN A 100 -6.56 -11.79 -7.57
C ASN A 100 -5.85 -10.75 -8.43
N GLY A 101 -5.66 -9.54 -7.92
CA GLY A 101 -4.96 -8.45 -8.61
C GLY A 101 -3.49 -8.77 -8.83
N PHE A 102 -2.80 -9.27 -7.79
CA PHE A 102 -1.41 -9.68 -7.89
C PHE A 102 -1.24 -10.88 -8.84
N TYR A 103 -2.10 -11.89 -8.73
CA TYR A 103 -2.08 -13.04 -9.63
C TYR A 103 -2.34 -12.64 -11.08
N SER A 104 -3.33 -11.78 -11.32
CA SER A 104 -3.63 -11.27 -12.66
C SER A 104 -2.43 -10.53 -13.24
N PHE A 105 -1.81 -9.66 -12.44
CA PHE A 105 -0.63 -8.88 -12.83
C PHE A 105 0.56 -9.77 -13.25
N VAL A 106 0.83 -10.86 -12.52
CA VAL A 106 1.97 -11.74 -12.78
C VAL A 106 1.66 -12.82 -13.82
N ALA A 107 0.52 -13.50 -13.68
CA ALA A 107 0.23 -14.78 -14.32
C ALA A 107 -0.97 -14.75 -15.26
N GLY A 108 -1.62 -13.61 -15.50
CA GLY A 108 -2.84 -13.51 -16.30
C GLY A 108 -2.70 -14.07 -17.74
N PHE A 109 -1.54 -13.88 -18.37
CA PHE A 109 -1.20 -14.42 -19.69
C PHE A 109 -1.10 -15.95 -19.65
N PHE A 110 -0.32 -16.47 -18.69
CA PHE A 110 -0.12 -17.91 -18.55
C PHE A 110 -1.41 -18.63 -18.22
N HIS A 111 -2.20 -18.10 -17.29
CA HIS A 111 -3.48 -18.70 -16.90
C HIS A 111 -4.43 -18.86 -18.11
N ARG A 112 -4.61 -17.80 -18.91
CA ARG A 112 -5.46 -17.85 -20.12
C ARG A 112 -4.95 -18.81 -21.20
N ASN A 113 -3.63 -18.96 -21.32
CA ASN A 113 -3.04 -19.77 -22.39
C ASN A 113 -2.90 -21.25 -22.01
N PHE A 114 -2.72 -21.57 -20.73
CA PHE A 114 -2.43 -22.93 -20.25
C PHE A 114 -3.62 -23.60 -19.53
N ASN A 115 -4.65 -22.85 -19.10
CA ASN A 115 -5.91 -23.39 -18.58
C ASN A 115 -7.09 -23.02 -19.50
N PRO A 116 -7.25 -23.69 -20.66
CA PRO A 116 -8.35 -23.41 -21.58
C PRO A 116 -9.75 -23.80 -21.05
N HIS A 117 -9.86 -24.40 -19.86
CA HIS A 117 -11.07 -25.07 -19.39
C HIS A 117 -12.10 -24.24 -18.61
N GLU A 118 -11.88 -22.93 -18.36
CA GLU A 118 -12.82 -22.14 -17.52
C GLU A 118 -13.79 -21.23 -18.29
N LYS A 119 -13.74 -21.17 -19.63
CA LYS A 119 -14.81 -20.54 -20.44
C LYS A 119 -15.09 -21.33 -21.71
N GLU A 120 -16.26 -21.96 -21.75
CA GLU A 120 -16.97 -22.25 -23.00
C GLU A 120 -17.36 -20.92 -23.69
N GLU A 121 -16.40 -20.22 -24.26
CA GLU A 121 -16.66 -19.24 -25.31
C GLU A 121 -16.06 -19.77 -26.60
N LYS A 122 -16.96 -20.31 -27.44
CA LYS A 122 -16.85 -20.62 -28.86
C LYS A 122 -15.46 -20.32 -29.44
N VAL A 123 -14.78 -21.39 -29.87
CA VAL A 123 -13.62 -21.36 -30.77
C VAL A 123 -13.88 -20.32 -31.88
N LYS A 124 -13.46 -19.08 -31.64
CA LYS A 124 -13.25 -18.12 -32.71
C LYS A 124 -12.03 -18.68 -33.42
N ILE A 125 -12.29 -19.30 -34.57
CA ILE A 125 -11.29 -19.74 -35.55
C ILE A 125 -10.11 -18.77 -35.44
N LYS A 126 -8.96 -19.28 -34.99
CA LYS A 126 -7.70 -18.54 -35.04
C LYS A 126 -7.52 -18.17 -36.52
N ARG A 127 -7.88 -16.94 -36.89
CA ARG A 127 -7.36 -16.35 -38.11
C ARG A 127 -5.88 -16.20 -37.81
N ASP A 128 -5.09 -17.07 -38.42
CA ASP A 128 -3.65 -16.97 -38.37
C ASP A 128 -3.31 -15.55 -38.83
N ILE A 129 -2.78 -14.75 -37.90
CA ILE A 129 -2.40 -13.39 -38.24
C ILE A 129 -1.14 -13.59 -39.07
N ASP A 130 -1.24 -13.38 -40.37
CA ASP A 130 -0.09 -13.46 -41.25
C ASP A 130 0.87 -12.31 -40.89
N TYR A 131 1.80 -12.61 -39.99
CA TYR A 131 2.82 -11.67 -39.52
C TYR A 131 3.66 -11.17 -40.69
N VAL A 132 3.85 -11.98 -41.74
CA VAL A 132 4.59 -11.60 -42.94
C VAL A 132 3.79 -10.57 -43.75
N HIS A 133 2.47 -10.74 -43.86
CA HIS A 133 1.58 -9.77 -44.50
C HIS A 133 1.60 -8.41 -43.79
N TRP A 134 1.50 -8.38 -42.45
CA TRP A 134 1.54 -7.12 -41.69
C TRP A 134 2.92 -6.46 -41.71
N ILE A 135 4.01 -7.24 -41.64
CA ILE A 135 5.38 -6.73 -41.82
C ILE A 135 5.54 -6.12 -43.21
N LYS A 136 4.99 -6.74 -44.27
CA LYS A 136 5.03 -6.17 -45.63
C LYS A 136 4.21 -4.89 -45.74
N ILE A 137 2.97 -4.89 -45.24
CA ILE A 137 2.06 -3.73 -45.32
C ILE A 137 2.59 -2.52 -44.55
N ILE A 138 3.26 -2.72 -43.41
CA ILE A 138 3.79 -1.61 -42.62
C ILE A 138 5.24 -1.29 -43.03
N GLY A 139 6.08 -2.31 -43.16
CA GLY A 139 7.52 -2.17 -43.40
C GLY A 139 7.85 -1.59 -44.77
N ILE A 140 7.17 -2.04 -45.84
CA ILE A 140 7.46 -1.55 -47.20
C ILE A 140 7.14 -0.05 -47.30
N PRO A 141 5.94 0.44 -46.93
CA PRO A 141 5.67 1.88 -46.94
C PRO A 141 6.60 2.67 -46.01
N LEU A 142 6.97 2.13 -44.84
CA LEU A 142 7.88 2.81 -43.92
C LEU A 142 9.26 3.02 -44.55
N ILE A 143 9.82 2.00 -45.20
CA ILE A 143 11.11 2.09 -45.92
C ILE A 143 11.03 3.14 -47.03
N VAL A 144 9.95 3.11 -47.83
CA VAL A 144 9.74 4.10 -48.90
C VAL A 144 9.66 5.51 -48.31
N VAL A 145 8.88 5.73 -47.26
CA VAL A 145 8.78 7.03 -46.58
C VAL A 145 10.13 7.49 -46.04
N ILE A 146 10.93 6.59 -45.45
CA ILE A 146 12.28 6.92 -44.97
C ILE A 146 13.18 7.36 -46.13
N ILE A 147 13.14 6.65 -47.26
CA ILE A 147 13.89 7.03 -48.48
C ILE A 147 13.48 8.44 -48.93
N PHE A 148 12.17 8.73 -49.01
CA PHE A 148 11.69 10.06 -49.39
C PHE A 148 12.08 11.14 -48.38
N ILE A 149 12.05 10.86 -47.07
CA ILE A 149 12.54 11.78 -46.05
C ILE A 149 14.03 12.09 -46.28
N LEU A 150 14.87 11.09 -46.57
CA LEU A 150 16.30 11.29 -46.85
C LEU A 150 16.53 12.11 -48.12
N LEU A 151 15.77 11.85 -49.18
CA LEU A 151 15.81 12.64 -50.41
C LEU A 151 15.40 14.11 -50.17
N TYR A 152 14.33 14.35 -49.41
CA TYR A 152 13.87 15.70 -49.08
C TYR A 152 14.82 16.44 -48.14
N ARG A 153 15.49 15.72 -47.23
CA ARG A 153 16.57 16.30 -46.41
C ARG A 153 17.73 16.77 -47.26
N ASN A 154 18.10 16.03 -48.29
CA ASN A 154 19.16 16.44 -49.20
C ASN A 154 18.73 17.62 -50.11
N GLY A 155 17.47 17.63 -50.55
CA GLY A 155 16.95 18.63 -51.49
C GLY A 155 16.45 19.94 -50.88
N ASN A 156 16.21 20.02 -49.56
CA ASN A 156 15.65 21.21 -48.91
C ASN A 156 16.32 21.49 -47.55
N PRO A 157 17.10 22.59 -47.41
CA PRO A 157 17.79 22.90 -46.16
C PRO A 157 16.84 23.18 -44.99
N VAL A 158 15.67 23.77 -45.23
CA VAL A 158 14.64 24.00 -44.19
C VAL A 158 14.07 22.68 -43.68
N PHE A 159 13.83 21.73 -44.59
CA PHE A 159 13.35 20.39 -44.22
C PHE A 159 14.41 19.60 -43.45
N ASN A 160 15.69 19.73 -43.82
CA ASN A 160 16.80 19.12 -43.09
C ASN A 160 16.90 19.66 -41.66
N ASP A 161 16.76 20.97 -41.46
CA ASP A 161 16.81 21.59 -40.12
C ASP A 161 15.62 21.21 -39.23
N LEU A 162 14.43 21.00 -39.81
CA LEU A 162 13.27 20.52 -39.05
C LEU A 162 13.39 19.05 -38.68
N THR A 163 13.84 18.20 -39.60
CA THR A 163 13.98 16.76 -39.36
C THR A 163 15.17 16.41 -38.50
N SER A 164 16.25 17.18 -38.52
CA SER A 164 17.42 16.99 -37.65
C SER A 164 17.12 17.25 -36.17
N LYS A 165 16.08 18.04 -35.87
CA LYS A 165 15.57 18.23 -34.50
C LYS A 165 14.78 17.03 -33.97
N ILE A 166 14.32 16.13 -34.85
CA ILE A 166 13.59 14.91 -34.45
C ILE A 166 14.62 13.87 -34.00
N ASN A 167 14.74 13.70 -32.68
CA ASN A 167 15.70 12.78 -32.08
C ASN A 167 15.01 11.49 -31.59
N PHE A 168 15.31 10.37 -32.26
CA PHE A 168 14.85 9.03 -31.86
C PHE A 168 15.92 8.21 -31.12
N SER A 169 17.03 8.83 -30.68
CA SER A 169 18.13 8.13 -30.00
C SER A 169 17.72 7.45 -28.68
N PHE A 170 16.58 7.84 -28.11
CA PHE A 170 15.99 7.19 -26.93
C PHE A 170 15.44 5.79 -27.23
N ILE A 171 15.10 5.49 -28.50
CA ILE A 171 14.61 4.18 -28.93
C ILE A 171 15.81 3.24 -29.08
N ASN A 172 16.09 2.47 -28.04
CA ASN A 172 17.09 1.42 -28.04
C ASN A 172 16.49 0.10 -27.57
N ILE A 173 17.31 -0.95 -27.55
CA ILE A 173 16.86 -2.28 -27.14
C ILE A 173 16.27 -2.29 -25.72
N GLN A 174 16.78 -1.47 -24.79
CA GLN A 174 16.23 -1.42 -23.43
C GLN A 174 14.84 -0.76 -23.42
N TRP A 175 14.62 0.30 -24.20
CA TRP A 175 13.30 0.93 -24.36
C TRP A 175 12.31 -0.03 -25.02
N LEU A 176 12.75 -0.80 -26.04
CA LEU A 176 11.93 -1.81 -26.69
C LEU A 176 11.55 -2.95 -25.73
N LEU A 177 12.50 -3.46 -24.95
CA LEU A 177 12.24 -4.47 -23.92
C LEU A 177 11.26 -3.96 -22.86
N LEU A 178 11.37 -2.69 -22.45
CA LEU A 178 10.41 -2.06 -21.55
C LEU A 178 9.02 -1.93 -22.18
N THR A 179 8.94 -1.68 -23.48
CA THR A 179 7.68 -1.67 -24.23
C THR A 179 7.04 -3.05 -24.26
N VAL A 180 7.82 -4.11 -24.53
CA VAL A 180 7.34 -5.50 -24.50
C VAL A 180 6.86 -5.88 -23.10
N LEU A 181 7.59 -5.48 -22.05
CA LEU A 181 7.17 -5.66 -20.66
C LEU A 181 5.87 -4.90 -20.38
N GLY A 182 5.77 -3.64 -20.80
CA GLY A 182 4.55 -2.84 -20.66
C GLY A 182 3.34 -3.50 -21.33
N TYR A 183 3.54 -4.05 -22.54
CA TYR A 183 2.50 -4.81 -23.23
C TYR A 183 2.11 -6.07 -22.45
N TYR A 184 3.08 -6.83 -21.95
CA TYR A 184 2.83 -8.01 -21.12
C TYR A 184 2.02 -7.67 -19.87
N LEU A 185 2.41 -6.62 -19.13
CA LEU A 185 1.71 -6.17 -17.92
C LEU A 185 0.29 -5.68 -18.22
N LEU A 186 0.12 -4.85 -19.26
CA LEU A 186 -1.20 -4.33 -19.63
C LEU A 186 -2.11 -5.43 -20.16
N TYR A 187 -1.57 -6.39 -20.92
CA TYR A 187 -2.32 -7.56 -21.38
C TYR A 187 -2.77 -8.43 -20.20
N ASN A 188 -1.91 -8.63 -19.21
CA ASN A 188 -2.20 -9.37 -17.99
C ASN A 188 -3.39 -8.79 -17.22
N ILE A 189 -3.41 -7.46 -17.06
CA ILE A 189 -4.48 -6.78 -16.30
C ILE A 189 -5.70 -6.41 -17.15
N SER A 190 -5.66 -6.52 -18.48
CA SER A 190 -6.79 -6.11 -19.32
C SER A 190 -8.03 -6.98 -19.09
N GLU A 191 -7.82 -8.27 -18.79
CA GLU A 191 -8.88 -9.21 -18.44
C GLU A 191 -8.48 -9.91 -17.14
N PRO A 192 -8.67 -9.24 -15.98
CA PRO A 192 -8.29 -9.79 -14.68
C PRO A 192 -8.98 -11.13 -14.39
N ILE A 193 -8.28 -12.00 -13.67
CA ILE A 193 -8.69 -13.38 -13.44
C ILE A 193 -8.79 -13.63 -11.93
N PRO A 194 -9.91 -14.20 -11.44
CA PRO A 194 -10.02 -14.62 -10.06
C PRO A 194 -9.17 -15.86 -9.78
N VAL A 195 -8.57 -15.94 -8.60
CA VAL A 195 -7.82 -17.13 -8.17
C VAL A 195 -8.78 -18.10 -7.52
N ASN A 196 -9.10 -19.19 -8.22
CA ASN A 196 -9.87 -20.32 -7.68
C ASN A 196 -8.93 -21.37 -7.07
N PRO A 197 -9.27 -22.00 -5.93
CA PRO A 197 -10.57 -21.95 -5.23
C PRO A 197 -10.71 -20.78 -4.23
N ALA A 198 -9.67 -19.96 -4.00
CA ALA A 198 -9.67 -18.94 -2.96
C ALA A 198 -10.85 -17.95 -3.08
N THR A 199 -11.16 -17.50 -4.31
CA THR A 199 -12.27 -16.59 -4.59
C THR A 199 -13.63 -17.26 -4.31
N THR A 200 -13.84 -18.48 -4.80
CA THR A 200 -15.06 -19.25 -4.56
C THR A 200 -15.31 -19.46 -3.05
N ILE A 201 -14.28 -19.86 -2.31
CA ILE A 201 -14.36 -20.07 -0.86
C ILE A 201 -14.77 -18.78 -0.15
N ASP A 202 -14.21 -17.63 -0.54
CA ASP A 202 -14.60 -16.35 0.05
C ASP A 202 -16.07 -16.01 -0.24
N LEU A 203 -16.52 -16.13 -1.48
CA LEU A 203 -17.89 -15.81 -1.87
C LEU A 203 -18.93 -16.68 -1.15
N GLU A 204 -18.66 -17.96 -0.98
CA GLU A 204 -19.56 -18.91 -0.33
C GLU A 204 -19.54 -18.79 1.21
N THR A 205 -18.42 -18.35 1.77
CA THR A 205 -18.25 -18.27 3.21
C THR A 205 -18.98 -17.07 3.81
N LYS A 206 -20.07 -17.35 4.54
CA LYS A 206 -20.80 -16.35 5.34
C LYS A 206 -19.95 -15.83 6.50
N ASN A 207 -20.31 -14.68 7.09
CA ASN A 207 -19.61 -14.09 8.24
C ASN A 207 -19.96 -14.73 9.60
N THR A 208 -21.02 -15.53 9.66
CA THR A 208 -21.49 -16.16 10.90
C THR A 208 -20.88 -17.55 11.05
N LEU A 209 -20.54 -17.92 12.29
CA LEU A 209 -20.20 -19.30 12.60
C LEU A 209 -21.46 -20.16 12.48
N LYS A 210 -21.33 -21.34 11.87
CA LYS A 210 -22.35 -22.38 11.94
C LYS A 210 -21.99 -23.35 13.05
N ASN A 211 -22.97 -23.78 13.83
CA ASN A 211 -22.79 -24.92 14.71
C ASN A 211 -22.58 -26.15 13.82
N LYS A 212 -21.45 -26.82 13.95
CA LYS A 212 -21.10 -27.92 13.05
C LYS A 212 -21.83 -29.23 13.38
N GLY A 213 -22.59 -29.32 14.48
CA GLY A 213 -23.30 -30.55 14.87
C GLY A 213 -22.35 -31.69 15.24
N GLU A 214 -22.77 -32.52 16.21
CA GLU A 214 -22.01 -33.65 16.78
C GLU A 214 -20.57 -33.33 17.22
N PHE A 215 -20.43 -32.80 18.43
CA PHE A 215 -19.16 -32.75 19.14
C PHE A 215 -19.26 -33.44 20.47
N SER A 216 -18.17 -34.09 20.90
CA SER A 216 -18.08 -34.64 22.24
C SER A 216 -18.26 -33.52 23.26
N ILE A 217 -19.36 -33.56 24.02
CA ILE A 217 -19.62 -32.61 25.10
C ILE A 217 -18.45 -32.58 26.09
N LYS A 218 -17.79 -33.73 26.31
CA LYS A 218 -16.60 -33.86 27.16
C LYS A 218 -15.41 -33.08 26.60
N SER A 219 -15.15 -33.13 25.29
CA SER A 219 -14.03 -32.38 24.68
C SER A 219 -14.26 -30.87 24.76
N VAL A 220 -15.48 -30.41 24.48
CA VAL A 220 -15.84 -28.98 24.58
C VAL A 220 -15.76 -28.50 26.04
N LYS A 221 -16.17 -29.31 27.01
CA LYS A 221 -16.05 -28.99 28.44
C LYS A 221 -14.58 -28.86 28.87
N ASN A 222 -13.71 -29.77 28.43
CA ASN A 222 -12.27 -29.72 28.70
C ASN A 222 -11.61 -28.49 28.06
N GLU A 223 -11.95 -28.18 26.79
CA GLU A 223 -11.44 -27.00 26.08
C GLU A 223 -11.91 -25.70 26.77
N ASN A 224 -13.15 -25.65 27.26
CA ASN A 224 -13.67 -24.52 28.04
C ASN A 224 -12.92 -24.37 29.37
N GLN A 225 -12.64 -25.45 30.08
CA GLN A 225 -11.90 -25.41 31.34
C GLN A 225 -10.47 -24.89 31.12
N LEU A 226 -9.78 -25.39 30.10
CA LEU A 226 -8.45 -24.91 29.73
C LEU A 226 -8.49 -23.43 29.36
N GLY A 227 -9.47 -23.00 28.56
CA GLY A 227 -9.65 -21.60 28.19
C GLY A 227 -9.90 -20.70 29.40
N VAL A 228 -10.73 -21.13 30.35
CA VAL A 228 -11.03 -20.36 31.57
C VAL A 228 -9.76 -20.20 32.41
N VAL A 229 -9.00 -21.28 32.63
CA VAL A 229 -7.75 -21.22 33.40
C VAL A 229 -6.73 -20.33 32.69
N LEU A 230 -6.51 -20.52 31.39
CA LEU A 230 -5.52 -19.77 30.64
C LEU A 230 -5.85 -18.28 30.59
N ILE A 231 -7.07 -17.90 30.18
CA ILE A 231 -7.46 -16.48 30.09
C ILE A 231 -7.49 -15.84 31.48
N SER A 232 -7.85 -16.58 32.53
CA SER A 232 -7.78 -16.07 33.91
C SER A 232 -6.33 -15.79 34.34
N LEU A 233 -5.41 -16.72 34.11
CA LEU A 233 -3.99 -16.52 34.45
C LEU A 233 -3.40 -15.36 33.67
N LEU A 234 -3.73 -15.27 32.39
CA LEU A 234 -3.25 -14.16 31.59
C LEU A 234 -3.87 -12.84 32.07
N ASN A 235 -5.17 -12.76 32.37
CA ASN A 235 -5.80 -11.55 32.89
C ASN A 235 -5.07 -11.05 34.15
N LEU A 236 -4.75 -11.96 35.08
CA LEU A 236 -3.97 -11.63 36.27
C LEU A 236 -2.58 -11.09 35.91
N LEU A 237 -1.92 -11.70 34.93
CA LEU A 237 -0.61 -11.23 34.44
C LEU A 237 -0.69 -9.84 33.82
N ILE A 238 -1.71 -9.54 33.00
CA ILE A 238 -1.87 -8.19 32.42
C ILE A 238 -2.19 -7.17 33.50
N ILE A 239 -3.03 -7.51 34.49
CA ILE A 239 -3.29 -6.61 35.62
C ILE A 239 -1.99 -6.31 36.37
N PHE A 240 -1.21 -7.35 36.71
CA PHE A 240 0.08 -7.19 37.37
C PHE A 240 1.02 -6.31 36.53
N PHE A 241 1.13 -6.58 35.23
CA PHE A 241 1.92 -5.79 34.31
C PHE A 241 1.47 -4.33 34.31
N LEU A 242 0.17 -4.06 34.11
CA LEU A 242 -0.39 -2.70 34.10
C LEU A 242 -0.09 -1.96 35.41
N VAL A 243 -0.23 -2.60 36.57
CA VAL A 243 0.12 -2.00 37.86
C VAL A 243 1.60 -1.61 37.88
N THR A 244 2.50 -2.52 37.50
CA THR A 244 3.95 -2.20 37.44
C THR A 244 4.28 -1.12 36.41
N ASP A 245 3.53 -1.07 35.32
CA ASP A 245 3.73 -0.13 34.23
C ASP A 245 3.28 1.28 34.60
N PHE A 246 2.15 1.38 35.33
CA PHE A 246 1.67 2.63 35.91
C PHE A 246 2.63 3.14 36.99
N THR A 247 3.06 2.31 37.94
CA THR A 247 3.99 2.75 38.99
C THR A 247 5.31 3.25 38.39
N PHE A 248 5.82 2.57 37.36
CA PHE A 248 6.98 3.02 36.61
C PHE A 248 6.75 4.40 35.98
N LEU A 249 5.63 4.62 35.28
CA LEU A 249 5.30 5.91 34.66
C LEU A 249 5.28 7.07 35.66
N PHE A 250 4.72 6.86 36.86
CA PHE A 250 4.70 7.88 37.90
C PHE A 250 6.07 8.12 38.54
N SER A 251 6.93 7.10 38.62
CA SER A 251 8.27 7.21 39.21
C SER A 251 9.30 7.87 38.28
N THR A 252 9.02 7.98 36.98
CA THR A 252 10.02 8.34 35.96
C THR A 252 10.10 9.84 35.66
N GLN A 253 9.47 10.71 36.48
CA GLN A 253 9.49 12.16 36.26
C GLN A 253 10.93 12.76 36.26
N ASP A 254 11.93 12.05 36.79
CA ASP A 254 13.32 12.52 36.96
C ASP A 254 14.41 11.75 36.18
N LEU A 255 14.07 10.83 35.26
CA LEU A 255 15.11 10.04 34.56
C LEU A 255 15.68 10.74 33.31
N MET A 256 17.02 10.66 33.18
CA MET A 256 17.77 11.12 32.00
C MET A 256 17.21 10.54 30.70
N ALA A 257 17.00 11.43 29.72
CA ALA A 257 16.50 11.18 28.37
C ALA A 257 17.06 9.90 27.68
N SER A 258 18.33 9.56 27.91
CA SER A 258 19.00 8.41 27.28
C SER A 258 18.52 7.05 27.80
N VAL A 259 18.20 6.91 29.10
CA VAL A 259 17.68 5.66 29.68
C VAL A 259 16.23 5.43 29.24
N PHE A 260 15.45 6.50 29.11
CA PHE A 260 14.09 6.45 28.60
C PHE A 260 14.04 5.93 27.16
N SER A 261 14.97 6.35 26.30
CA SER A 261 14.95 6.01 24.87
C SER A 261 15.16 4.52 24.58
N SER A 262 16.13 3.85 25.23
CA SER A 262 16.42 2.44 24.97
C SER A 262 15.33 1.51 25.53
N GLN A 263 14.82 1.83 26.72
CA GLN A 263 13.83 1.02 27.42
C GLN A 263 12.44 1.12 26.79
N VAL A 264 12.06 2.30 26.26
CA VAL A 264 10.80 2.48 25.53
C VAL A 264 10.80 1.70 24.22
N HIS A 265 11.92 1.64 23.49
CA HIS A 265 11.99 0.86 22.25
C HIS A 265 11.82 -0.64 22.45
N SER A 266 12.49 -1.23 23.45
CA SER A 266 12.29 -2.64 23.78
C SER A 266 10.89 -2.91 24.37
N GLY A 267 10.38 -2.00 25.18
CA GLY A 267 9.08 -2.11 25.83
C GLY A 267 7.92 -2.10 24.83
N ILE A 268 7.89 -1.14 23.91
CA ILE A 268 6.83 -1.04 22.89
C ILE A 268 6.83 -2.30 22.00
N ASN A 269 7.99 -2.80 21.57
CA ASN A 269 8.05 -3.99 20.72
C ASN A 269 7.50 -5.25 21.43
N ALA A 270 7.84 -5.44 22.71
CA ALA A 270 7.31 -6.54 23.50
C ALA A 270 5.77 -6.43 23.68
N LEU A 271 5.27 -5.21 23.86
CA LEU A 271 3.84 -4.92 23.96
C LEU A 271 3.08 -5.20 22.66
N ILE A 272 3.65 -4.82 21.52
CA ILE A 272 3.11 -5.16 20.19
C ILE A 272 2.97 -6.68 20.06
N ALA A 273 4.05 -7.42 20.35
CA ALA A 273 4.06 -8.87 20.25
C ALA A 273 3.04 -9.54 21.19
N SER A 274 2.91 -9.05 22.43
CA SER A 274 1.98 -9.62 23.40
C SER A 274 0.52 -9.45 22.97
N ILE A 275 0.15 -8.31 22.37
CA ILE A 275 -1.22 -8.07 21.87
C ILE A 275 -1.54 -8.97 20.67
N ILE A 276 -0.59 -9.23 19.79
CA ILE A 276 -0.80 -10.17 18.66
C ILE A 276 -1.07 -11.59 19.20
N ILE A 277 -0.24 -12.06 20.13
CA ILE A 277 -0.42 -13.37 20.78
C ILE A 277 -1.77 -13.43 21.50
N ALA A 278 -2.14 -12.35 22.20
CA ALA A 278 -3.42 -12.21 22.88
C ALA A 278 -4.62 -12.41 21.94
N ILE A 279 -4.59 -11.77 20.77
CA ILE A 279 -5.62 -11.93 19.74
C ILE A 279 -5.65 -13.37 19.23
N ILE A 280 -4.50 -13.97 18.92
CA ILE A 280 -4.42 -15.37 18.44
C ILE A 280 -5.06 -16.34 19.43
N ILE A 281 -4.81 -16.17 20.74
CA ILE A 281 -5.39 -17.01 21.80
C ILE A 281 -6.92 -16.88 21.81
N ILE A 282 -7.46 -15.66 21.71
CA ILE A 282 -8.92 -15.46 21.61
C ILE A 282 -9.47 -16.14 20.35
N LEU A 283 -8.81 -15.97 19.21
CA LEU A 283 -9.24 -16.59 17.95
C LEU A 283 -9.26 -18.10 18.03
N TYR A 284 -8.29 -18.70 18.73
CA TYR A 284 -8.21 -20.14 18.96
C TYR A 284 -9.42 -20.66 19.75
N PHE A 285 -9.72 -20.12 20.93
CA PHE A 285 -10.85 -20.61 21.74
C PHE A 285 -12.20 -20.32 21.11
N PHE A 286 -12.37 -19.15 20.48
CA PHE A 286 -13.63 -18.77 19.86
C PHE A 286 -13.71 -19.16 18.38
N ARG A 287 -12.98 -20.18 17.92
CA ARG A 287 -13.02 -20.66 16.51
C ARG A 287 -14.28 -21.45 16.15
N GLY A 288 -14.96 -22.04 17.12
CA GLY A 288 -16.00 -23.05 16.88
C GLY A 288 -16.99 -23.22 18.01
N ASN A 289 -17.20 -24.47 18.45
CA ASN A 289 -18.35 -24.88 19.27
C ASN A 289 -18.42 -24.23 20.65
N LEU A 290 -17.28 -23.78 21.19
CA LEU A 290 -17.25 -23.01 22.44
C LEU A 290 -18.14 -21.76 22.39
N ASN A 291 -18.36 -21.17 21.21
CA ASN A 291 -19.28 -20.03 21.07
C ASN A 291 -20.76 -20.40 21.36
N PHE A 292 -21.13 -21.67 21.15
CA PHE A 292 -22.50 -22.19 21.28
C PHE A 292 -22.73 -22.96 22.59
N PHE A 293 -21.67 -23.28 23.33
CA PHE A 293 -21.77 -24.01 24.59
C PHE A 293 -22.29 -23.12 25.73
N GLU A 294 -23.37 -23.50 26.40
CA GLU A 294 -23.99 -22.69 27.47
C GLU A 294 -23.05 -22.40 28.65
N GLY A 295 -22.17 -23.35 29.00
CA GLY A 295 -21.17 -23.18 30.06
C GLY A 295 -20.01 -22.24 29.72
N SER A 296 -19.96 -21.68 28.50
CA SER A 296 -18.91 -20.75 28.06
C SER A 296 -19.10 -19.31 28.54
N LYS A 297 -20.21 -19.00 29.25
CA LYS A 297 -20.50 -17.63 29.75
C LYS A 297 -19.33 -17.04 30.55
N LYS A 298 -18.70 -17.85 31.41
CA LYS A 298 -17.56 -17.44 32.22
C LYS A 298 -16.34 -17.13 31.35
N LEU A 299 -16.07 -17.97 30.34
CA LEU A 299 -14.99 -17.77 29.37
C LEU A 299 -15.21 -16.50 28.53
N LYS A 300 -16.45 -16.25 28.06
CA LYS A 300 -16.82 -15.03 27.33
C LYS A 300 -16.59 -13.78 28.17
N SER A 301 -17.01 -13.80 29.44
CA SER A 301 -16.77 -12.69 30.37
C SER A 301 -15.28 -12.42 30.58
N LEU A 302 -14.49 -13.47 30.85
CA LEU A 302 -13.03 -13.35 30.98
C LEU A 302 -12.36 -12.81 29.71
N ALA A 303 -12.85 -13.19 28.52
CA ALA A 303 -12.37 -12.66 27.25
C ALA A 303 -12.72 -11.18 27.05
N TYR A 304 -13.89 -10.71 27.51
CA TYR A 304 -14.21 -9.27 27.47
C TYR A 304 -13.35 -8.47 28.44
N ILE A 305 -13.15 -8.95 29.67
CA ILE A 305 -12.21 -8.34 30.63
C ILE A 305 -10.82 -8.24 30.00
N TRP A 306 -10.36 -9.33 29.36
CA TRP A 306 -9.09 -9.37 28.65
C TRP A 306 -8.98 -8.32 27.53
N ILE A 307 -10.02 -8.18 26.70
CA ILE A 307 -10.07 -7.17 25.64
C ILE A 307 -9.99 -5.76 26.22
N VAL A 308 -10.72 -5.49 27.31
CA VAL A 308 -10.69 -4.19 28.01
C VAL A 308 -9.31 -3.91 28.59
N LEU A 309 -8.68 -4.88 29.24
CA LEU A 309 -7.32 -4.74 29.77
C LEU A 309 -6.29 -4.47 28.66
N ASN A 310 -6.41 -5.12 27.51
CA ASN A 310 -5.56 -4.85 26.34
C ASN A 310 -5.84 -3.46 25.74
N ALA A 311 -7.07 -2.96 25.80
CA ALA A 311 -7.37 -1.60 25.38
C ALA A 311 -6.71 -0.56 26.33
N ILE A 312 -6.73 -0.80 27.65
CA ILE A 312 -6.02 0.02 28.64
C ILE A 312 -4.51 -0.01 28.37
N LEU A 313 -3.96 -1.19 28.07
CA LEU A 313 -2.55 -1.36 27.70
C LEU A 313 -2.17 -0.53 26.48
N VAL A 314 -3.01 -0.53 25.45
CA VAL A 314 -2.82 0.28 24.25
C VAL A 314 -2.84 1.78 24.57
N ILE A 315 -3.77 2.23 25.40
CA ILE A 315 -3.83 3.63 25.85
C ILE A 315 -2.56 4.01 26.61
N ASN A 316 -2.09 3.16 27.53
CA ASN A 316 -0.86 3.44 28.29
C ASN A 316 0.37 3.53 27.38
N THR A 317 0.42 2.66 26.36
CA THR A 317 1.47 2.68 25.35
C THR A 317 1.42 3.96 24.50
N ALA A 318 0.22 4.42 24.14
CA ALA A 318 0.03 5.68 23.42
C ALA A 318 0.51 6.89 24.25
N ILE A 319 0.22 6.91 25.56
CA ILE A 319 0.69 7.97 26.46
C ILE A 319 2.22 8.04 26.46
N LYS A 320 2.89 6.88 26.57
CA LYS A 320 4.36 6.79 26.51
C LYS A 320 4.94 7.28 25.19
N ASP A 321 4.35 6.88 24.07
CA ASP A 321 4.82 7.33 22.75
C ASP A 321 4.60 8.84 22.58
N CYS A 322 3.49 9.38 23.07
CA CYS A 322 3.24 10.83 23.12
C CYS A 322 4.27 11.58 23.99
N GLN A 323 4.61 11.06 25.18
CA GLN A 323 5.70 11.62 25.99
C GLN A 323 7.03 11.58 25.23
N TYR A 324 7.31 10.48 24.54
CA TYR A 324 8.53 10.34 23.76
C TYR A 324 8.58 11.32 22.57
N ILE A 325 7.44 11.58 21.92
CA ILE A 325 7.29 12.62 20.90
C ILE A 325 7.49 14.02 21.49
N TYR A 326 6.98 14.28 22.69
CA TYR A 326 7.13 15.56 23.36
C TYR A 326 8.61 15.91 23.63
N TYR A 327 9.40 14.96 24.14
CA TYR A 327 10.82 15.21 24.45
C TYR A 327 11.75 15.18 23.22
N PHE A 328 11.48 14.32 22.24
CA PHE A 328 12.40 14.03 21.12
C PHE A 328 11.83 14.30 19.72
N GLY A 329 10.64 14.88 19.63
CA GLY A 329 9.94 15.15 18.37
C GLY A 329 9.32 13.92 17.70
N PHE A 330 8.75 14.09 16.51
CA PHE A 330 8.28 13.00 15.66
C PHE A 330 9.41 12.28 14.94
N THR A 331 9.21 10.97 14.75
CA THR A 331 9.91 10.15 13.76
C THR A 331 8.92 9.24 13.05
N TYR A 332 9.31 8.67 11.90
CA TYR A 332 8.49 7.68 11.20
C TYR A 332 8.15 6.47 12.07
N LYS A 333 9.07 6.05 12.95
CA LYS A 333 8.83 4.94 13.87
C LYS A 333 7.74 5.26 14.89
N ARG A 334 7.78 6.44 15.51
CA ARG A 334 6.77 6.90 16.49
C ARG A 334 5.39 7.06 15.84
N ILE A 335 5.32 7.67 14.66
CA ILE A 335 4.06 7.73 13.87
C ILE A 335 3.54 6.33 13.53
N GLY A 336 4.44 5.42 13.15
CA GLY A 336 4.10 4.02 12.89
C GLY A 336 3.51 3.32 14.11
N VAL A 337 4.02 3.59 15.32
CA VAL A 337 3.45 3.08 16.57
C VAL A 337 2.03 3.61 16.77
N LEU A 338 1.78 4.92 16.59
CA LEU A 338 0.42 5.49 16.70
C LEU A 338 -0.57 4.84 15.72
N VAL A 339 -0.17 4.64 14.45
CA VAL A 339 -1.00 3.96 13.44
C VAL A 339 -1.25 2.50 13.82
N TYR A 340 -0.23 1.80 14.33
CA TYR A 340 -0.36 0.44 14.83
C TYR A 340 -1.34 0.34 16.02
N LEU A 341 -1.24 1.25 16.98
CA LEU A 341 -2.14 1.29 18.14
C LEU A 341 -3.59 1.56 17.71
N LEU A 342 -3.81 2.45 16.74
CA LEU A 342 -5.13 2.66 16.13
C LEU A 342 -5.69 1.38 15.50
N LEU A 343 -4.90 0.70 14.66
CA LEU A 343 -5.28 -0.59 14.05
C LEU A 343 -5.57 -1.65 15.12
N THR A 344 -4.83 -1.65 16.22
CA THR A 344 -4.99 -2.58 17.33
C THR A 344 -6.30 -2.34 18.08
N VAL A 345 -6.65 -1.09 18.39
CA VAL A 345 -7.95 -0.75 18.99
C VAL A 345 -9.10 -1.22 18.11
N ILE A 346 -9.01 -1.00 16.80
CA ILE A 346 -10.03 -1.47 15.85
C ILE A 346 -10.06 -3.02 15.79
N GLY A 347 -8.89 -3.67 15.83
CA GLY A 347 -8.77 -5.13 15.90
C GLY A 347 -9.38 -5.73 17.17
N LEU A 348 -9.19 -5.09 18.32
CA LEU A 348 -9.81 -5.47 19.59
C LEU A 348 -11.33 -5.27 19.54
N ALA A 349 -11.80 -4.13 19.00
CA ALA A 349 -13.23 -3.86 18.84
C ALA A 349 -13.91 -4.86 17.91
N THR A 350 -13.31 -5.18 16.76
CA THR A 350 -13.86 -6.19 15.83
C THR A 350 -13.83 -7.59 16.44
N THR A 351 -12.82 -7.92 17.24
CA THR A 351 -12.75 -9.17 18.00
C THR A 351 -13.85 -9.26 19.06
N ALA A 352 -14.14 -8.18 19.79
CA ALA A 352 -15.26 -8.12 20.71
C ALA A 352 -16.60 -8.35 19.99
N ILE A 353 -16.81 -7.71 18.84
CA ILE A 353 -18.00 -7.92 17.99
C ILE A 353 -18.08 -9.38 17.53
N LYS A 354 -16.95 -9.98 17.15
CA LYS A 354 -16.88 -11.40 16.75
C LYS A 354 -17.38 -12.31 17.87
N VAL A 355 -16.93 -12.10 19.10
CA VAL A 355 -17.32 -12.92 20.26
C VAL A 355 -18.80 -12.70 20.59
N ASN A 356 -19.28 -11.45 20.54
CA ASN A 356 -20.67 -11.12 20.86
C ASN A 356 -21.67 -11.69 19.84
N GLN A 357 -21.40 -11.46 18.55
CA GLN A 357 -22.31 -11.81 17.45
C GLN A 357 -21.98 -13.16 16.80
N ILE A 358 -21.12 -13.97 17.42
CA ILE A 358 -20.74 -15.32 16.98
C ILE A 358 -20.29 -15.31 15.51
N LYS A 359 -19.41 -14.36 15.17
CA LYS A 359 -18.82 -14.25 13.83
C LYS A 359 -17.65 -15.21 13.67
N ASN A 360 -17.34 -15.58 12.43
CA ASN A 360 -16.20 -16.43 12.12
C ASN A 360 -14.91 -15.63 11.92
N LEU A 361 -13.81 -16.32 11.60
CA LEU A 361 -12.52 -15.69 11.34
C LEU A 361 -12.53 -14.83 10.07
N TRP A 362 -13.26 -15.24 9.04
CA TRP A 362 -13.38 -14.54 7.77
C TRP A 362 -13.98 -13.14 7.92
N TYR A 363 -14.95 -12.98 8.82
CA TYR A 363 -15.47 -11.65 9.19
C TYR A 363 -14.35 -10.70 9.64
N LEU A 364 -13.40 -11.16 10.46
CA LEU A 364 -12.31 -10.31 10.93
C LEU A 364 -11.36 -9.92 9.80
N PHE A 365 -10.97 -10.88 8.94
CA PHE A 365 -10.15 -10.55 7.77
C PHE A 365 -10.84 -9.53 6.86
N ARG A 366 -12.15 -9.71 6.60
CA ARG A 366 -12.93 -8.77 5.79
C ARG A 366 -12.92 -7.35 6.35
N VAL A 367 -13.28 -7.18 7.63
CA VAL A 367 -13.38 -5.85 8.23
C VAL A 367 -12.00 -5.24 8.43
N ASN A 368 -11.03 -5.99 8.98
CA ASN A 368 -9.71 -5.43 9.30
C ASN A 368 -8.88 -5.13 8.05
N SER A 369 -8.99 -5.92 6.96
CA SER A 369 -8.31 -5.58 5.70
C SER A 369 -8.88 -4.33 5.05
N VAL A 370 -10.20 -4.10 5.11
CA VAL A 370 -10.83 -2.85 4.64
C VAL A 370 -10.35 -1.67 5.47
N THR A 371 -10.34 -1.79 6.80
CA THR A 371 -9.83 -0.76 7.71
C THR A 371 -8.36 -0.42 7.43
N ALA A 372 -7.50 -1.44 7.31
CA ALA A 372 -6.09 -1.25 7.03
C ALA A 372 -5.87 -0.58 5.67
N PHE A 373 -6.65 -0.97 4.64
CA PHE A 373 -6.61 -0.33 3.34
C PHE A 373 -7.03 1.15 3.41
N ALA A 374 -8.12 1.47 4.11
CA ALA A 374 -8.58 2.84 4.27
C ALA A 374 -7.55 3.72 4.99
N ILE A 375 -6.98 3.23 6.09
CA ILE A 375 -5.92 3.94 6.84
C ILE A 375 -4.69 4.13 5.96
N LEU A 376 -4.30 3.14 5.16
CA LEU A 376 -3.17 3.24 4.24
C LEU A 376 -3.38 4.34 3.19
N ILE A 377 -4.56 4.42 2.59
CA ILE A 377 -4.88 5.46 1.59
C ILE A 377 -4.90 6.84 2.25
N ILE A 378 -5.51 6.99 3.42
CA ILE A 378 -5.53 8.28 4.15
C ILE A 378 -4.10 8.69 4.55
N ALA A 379 -3.31 7.75 5.05
CA ALA A 379 -1.94 8.05 5.46
C ALA A 379 -1.07 8.43 4.27
N CYS A 380 -1.32 7.90 3.06
CA CYS A 380 -0.52 8.21 1.89
C CYS A 380 -0.75 9.61 1.32
N THR A 381 -1.87 10.25 1.66
CA THR A 381 -2.21 11.62 1.23
C THR A 381 -1.59 12.70 2.12
N ILE A 382 -0.81 12.31 3.14
CA ILE A 382 -0.20 13.24 4.10
C ILE A 382 1.30 13.35 3.83
N ASN A 383 1.81 14.58 3.80
CA ASN A 383 3.26 14.83 3.70
C ASN A 383 3.93 14.64 5.07
N TRP A 384 4.17 13.39 5.45
CA TRP A 384 4.76 13.05 6.74
C TRP A 384 6.13 13.71 6.97
N ASP A 385 7.00 13.77 5.96
CA ASP A 385 8.31 14.41 6.11
C ASP A 385 8.20 15.90 6.49
N LYS A 386 7.29 16.63 5.82
CA LYS A 386 7.03 18.04 6.12
C LYS A 386 6.43 18.21 7.50
N HIS A 387 5.45 17.38 7.88
CA HIS A 387 4.84 17.44 9.22
C HIS A 387 5.84 17.11 10.34
N ILE A 388 6.64 16.06 10.17
CA ILE A 388 7.72 15.69 11.11
C ILE A 388 8.68 16.86 11.27
N THR A 389 9.12 17.45 10.15
CA THR A 389 10.09 18.55 10.17
C THR A 389 9.52 19.79 10.82
N TYR A 390 8.31 20.21 10.43
CA TYR A 390 7.65 21.38 10.99
C TYR A 390 7.42 21.24 12.50
N TYR A 391 6.93 20.08 12.96
CA TYR A 391 6.72 19.86 14.38
C TYR A 391 8.04 19.89 15.15
N ASN A 392 9.06 19.16 14.68
CA ASN A 392 10.33 19.04 15.38
C ASN A 392 11.05 20.38 15.51
N LEU A 393 11.04 21.20 14.45
CA LEU A 393 11.71 22.51 14.46
C LEU A 393 11.06 23.51 15.43
N ASN A 394 9.75 23.38 15.68
CA ASN A 394 8.97 24.34 16.46
C ASN A 394 8.70 23.88 17.91
N HIS A 395 8.67 22.58 18.17
CA HIS A 395 8.19 22.04 19.46
C HIS A 395 9.16 21.06 20.14
N ALA A 396 10.11 20.45 19.42
CA ALA A 396 10.97 19.45 20.05
C ALA A 396 12.00 20.13 20.96
N GLN A 397 12.11 19.66 22.20
CA GLN A 397 13.11 20.15 23.16
C GLN A 397 14.55 19.84 22.70
N SER A 398 14.74 18.69 22.04
CA SER A 398 16.01 18.29 21.44
C SER A 398 15.83 17.98 19.95
N ILE A 399 16.36 18.86 19.08
CA ILE A 399 16.22 18.72 17.63
C ILE A 399 17.33 17.83 17.08
N ASP A 400 16.97 16.67 16.53
CA ASP A 400 17.88 15.84 15.74
C ASP A 400 17.91 16.29 14.26
N PHE A 401 18.80 17.25 13.96
CA PHE A 401 19.03 17.73 12.60
C PHE A 401 19.56 16.66 11.65
N PHE A 402 20.30 15.67 12.16
CA PHE A 402 20.81 14.58 11.32
C PHE A 402 19.67 13.71 10.81
N TYR A 403 18.71 13.39 11.68
CA TYR A 403 17.49 12.70 11.28
C TYR A 403 16.68 13.52 10.26
N LEU A 404 16.42 14.81 10.52
CA LEU A 404 15.64 15.66 9.60
C LEU A 404 16.29 15.80 8.22
N THR A 405 17.61 15.92 8.16
CA THR A 405 18.34 16.00 6.88
C THR A 405 18.34 14.67 6.12
N LYS A 406 18.23 13.53 6.81
CA LYS A 406 18.10 12.20 6.20
C LYS A 406 16.70 11.82 5.70
N LEU A 407 15.67 12.57 6.08
CA LEU A 407 14.32 12.41 5.52
C LEU A 407 14.32 12.59 4.00
N SER A 408 13.21 12.26 3.33
CA SER A 408 13.10 12.46 1.89
C SER A 408 13.22 13.95 1.50
N ASN A 409 13.25 14.25 0.21
CA ASN A 409 13.42 15.63 -0.25
C ASN A 409 12.20 16.54 0.00
N ASN A 410 11.05 15.99 0.41
CA ASN A 410 9.83 16.76 0.69
C ASN A 410 9.95 17.85 1.75
N ASN A 411 10.90 17.70 2.68
CA ASN A 411 11.13 18.69 3.73
C ASN A 411 12.23 19.69 3.39
N THR A 412 12.85 19.58 2.21
CA THR A 412 14.09 20.31 1.88
C THR A 412 13.88 21.81 1.85
N PHE A 413 12.81 22.29 1.21
CA PHE A 413 12.48 23.72 1.17
C PHE A 413 12.20 24.27 2.57
N LEU A 414 11.44 23.53 3.39
CA LEU A 414 11.14 23.91 4.77
C LEU A 414 12.41 24.00 5.64
N LEU A 415 13.33 23.04 5.50
CA LEU A 415 14.62 23.08 6.19
C LEU A 415 15.48 24.27 5.75
N LYS A 416 15.45 24.59 4.46
CA LYS A 416 16.22 25.72 3.92
C LYS A 416 15.67 27.04 4.45
N GLU A 417 14.35 27.24 4.37
CA GLU A 417 13.66 28.41 4.92
C GLU A 417 13.96 28.60 6.41
N TYR A 418 13.90 27.53 7.20
CA TYR A 418 14.27 27.59 8.62
C TYR A 418 15.74 27.98 8.83
N SER A 419 16.66 27.40 8.05
CA SER A 419 18.10 27.69 8.17
C SER A 419 18.47 29.12 7.74
N ASP A 420 17.67 29.76 6.90
CA ASP A 420 17.91 31.13 6.45
C ASP A 420 17.37 32.13 7.48
N ASN A 421 16.25 31.83 8.14
CA ASN A 421 15.67 32.65 9.20
C ASN A 421 16.38 32.52 10.55
N ILE A 422 16.87 31.31 10.88
CA ILE A 422 17.56 31.02 12.14
C ILE A 422 18.98 30.56 11.80
N PRO A 423 20.02 31.30 12.21
CA PRO A 423 21.40 31.01 11.83
C PRO A 423 21.89 29.70 12.45
N LEU A 424 21.76 28.61 11.70
CA LEU A 424 22.36 27.32 12.05
C LEU A 424 23.90 27.45 11.98
N LYS A 425 24.60 26.96 13.01
CA LYS A 425 26.07 26.98 13.08
C LYS A 425 26.67 25.63 12.66
N GLY A 426 27.87 25.68 12.07
CA GLY A 426 28.72 24.51 11.82
C GLY A 426 28.11 23.47 10.88
N GLU A 427 28.17 22.21 11.28
CA GLU A 427 27.87 21.05 10.43
C GLU A 427 26.40 20.99 9.98
N ASN A 428 25.46 21.45 10.81
CA ASN A 428 24.03 21.38 10.49
C ASN A 428 23.65 22.26 9.30
N LYS A 429 24.21 23.48 9.22
CA LYS A 429 24.01 24.37 8.06
C LYS A 429 24.54 23.74 6.79
N ILE A 430 25.75 23.17 6.84
CA ILE A 430 26.39 22.49 5.70
C ILE A 430 25.51 21.33 5.21
N ARG A 431 24.92 20.54 6.12
CA ARG A 431 24.04 19.42 5.76
C ARG A 431 22.76 19.90 5.08
N VAL A 432 22.11 20.95 5.60
CA VAL A 432 20.89 21.54 5.01
C VAL A 432 21.19 22.12 3.63
N ASP A 433 22.23 22.96 3.50
CA ASP A 433 22.60 23.58 2.23
C ASP A 433 23.03 22.54 1.18
N ARG A 434 23.72 21.46 1.59
CA ARG A 434 24.04 20.34 0.70
C ARG A 434 22.79 19.61 0.23
N LYS A 435 21.85 19.31 1.14
CA LYS A 435 20.57 18.67 0.78
C LYS A 435 19.80 19.54 -0.21
N TYR A 436 19.69 20.83 0.08
CA TYR A 436 19.02 21.82 -0.76
C TYR A 436 19.64 21.90 -2.16
N ARG A 437 20.96 22.08 -2.27
CA ARG A 437 21.65 22.14 -3.57
C ARG A 437 21.50 20.85 -4.37
N ASN A 438 21.63 19.69 -3.72
CA ASN A 438 21.46 18.40 -4.39
C ASN A 438 20.03 18.22 -4.90
N TYR A 439 19.03 18.65 -4.12
CA TYR A 439 17.64 18.54 -4.54
C TYR A 439 17.29 19.54 -5.64
N LEU A 440 17.75 20.79 -5.56
CA LEU A 440 17.58 21.76 -6.66
C LEU A 440 18.21 21.26 -7.96
N LYS A 441 19.41 20.68 -7.88
CA LYS A 441 20.05 20.08 -9.05
C LYS A 441 19.17 18.97 -9.62
N LYS A 442 18.69 18.05 -8.77
CA LYS A 442 17.75 16.99 -9.19
C LYS A 442 16.51 17.58 -9.87
N LEU A 443 15.87 18.59 -9.27
CA LEU A 443 14.66 19.20 -9.84
C LEU A 443 14.92 19.87 -11.20
N LYS A 444 16.07 20.55 -11.38
CA LYS A 444 16.45 21.16 -12.66
C LYS A 444 16.80 20.12 -13.73
N ASP A 445 17.37 19.00 -13.33
CA ASP A 445 17.74 17.90 -14.22
C ASP A 445 16.54 16.98 -14.55
N ASN A 446 15.41 17.10 -13.83
CA ASN A 446 14.23 16.28 -14.04
C ASN A 446 13.65 16.51 -15.44
N ASN A 447 13.27 15.42 -16.11
CA ASN A 447 12.42 15.51 -17.29
C ASN A 447 10.93 15.66 -16.92
N TRP A 448 10.09 16.12 -17.84
CA TRP A 448 8.67 16.39 -17.58
C TRP A 448 7.91 15.16 -17.04
N GLN A 449 8.31 13.94 -17.41
CA GLN A 449 7.70 12.70 -16.95
C GLN A 449 7.90 12.45 -15.45
N GLU A 450 9.04 12.86 -14.91
CA GLU A 450 9.38 12.65 -13.49
C GLU A 450 9.14 13.89 -12.64
N PHE A 451 8.46 14.89 -13.21
CA PHE A 451 8.06 16.08 -12.48
C PHE A 451 7.30 15.72 -11.21
N THR A 452 7.60 16.49 -10.18
CA THR A 452 6.90 16.52 -8.91
C THR A 452 6.25 17.87 -8.73
N TYR A 453 5.40 18.01 -7.73
CA TYR A 453 4.86 19.30 -7.36
C TYR A 453 5.97 20.35 -7.06
N ASP A 454 7.12 19.91 -6.56
CA ASP A 454 8.24 20.79 -6.23
C ASP A 454 8.95 21.36 -7.47
N ASN A 455 8.85 20.69 -8.63
CA ASN A 455 9.35 21.24 -9.89
C ASN A 455 8.64 22.57 -10.25
N LEU A 456 7.36 22.70 -9.92
CA LEU A 456 6.56 23.90 -10.20
C LEU A 456 6.90 25.10 -9.29
N LYS A 457 7.83 24.94 -8.34
CA LYS A 457 8.25 26.00 -7.41
C LYS A 457 9.59 26.63 -7.78
N ILE A 458 10.32 26.03 -8.72
CA ILE A 458 11.68 26.45 -9.12
C ILE A 458 11.71 27.14 -10.48
N ASP A 459 10.62 27.00 -11.25
CA ASP A 459 10.32 27.78 -12.46
C ASP A 459 9.64 29.09 -12.05
#